data_AF-A0A9D1JH75-F1
#
_entry.id   AF-A0A9D1JH75-F1
#
_cell.length_a   1.000
_cell.length_b   1.000
_cell.length_c   1.000
_cell.angle_alpha   90.00
_cell.angle_beta   90.00
_cell.angle_gamma   90.00
#
_symmetry.space_group_name_H-M   'P 1'
#
loop_
_entity.id
_entity.type
_entity.pdbx_description
1 polymer ?
#
loop_
_entity_poly.entity_id
_entity_poly.type
_entity_poly.pdbx_seq_one_letter_code
_entity_poly.pdbx_strand_id
1 'polypeptide(L)'
;MKNQENVPCYVRVRILQGDTETACTWKDLDDKLWQKRGEYYYYTQIVNSGESTKPLAGTLVIEKTGEAAGQEFRLLVYEESVQAYNPESGENWQWLEAWKYYVGTEGGVV
;
A
#
# COMPACT_ATOMS: atom_id res chain seq x y z
N MET A 1 0.26 7.98 -2.94
CA MET A 1 -0.74 8.48 -1.97
C MET A 1 -0.25 9.79 -1.38
N LYS A 2 -1.12 10.77 -1.10
CA LYS A 2 -0.76 12.06 -0.49
C LYS A 2 -1.47 12.19 0.85
N ASN A 3 -0.72 12.45 1.92
CA ASN A 3 -1.32 12.75 3.21
C ASN A 3 -1.89 14.18 3.17
N GLN A 4 -3.20 14.31 3.23
CA GLN A 4 -3.89 15.62 3.28
C GLN A 4 -4.23 16.05 4.70
N GLU A 5 -4.04 15.16 5.67
CA GLU A 5 -4.32 15.41 7.09
C GLU A 5 -3.11 16.04 7.78
N ASN A 6 -3.33 16.63 8.95
CA ASN A 6 -2.28 17.26 9.76
C ASN A 6 -1.51 16.27 10.66
N VAL A 7 -1.73 14.97 10.51
CA VAL A 7 -1.14 13.91 11.32
C VAL A 7 -0.15 13.10 10.47
N PRO A 8 1.15 13.02 10.84
CA PRO A 8 2.10 12.12 10.18
C PRO A 8 1.63 10.66 10.24
N CYS A 9 1.72 9.94 9.12
CA CYS A 9 1.20 8.59 9.01
C CYS A 9 2.14 7.63 8.27
N TYR A 10 1.91 6.35 8.47
CA TYR A 10 2.38 5.27 7.61
C TYR A 10 1.24 4.80 6.71
N VAL A 11 1.58 4.28 5.54
CA VAL A 11 0.62 3.84 4.51
C VAL A 11 0.89 2.39 4.16
N ARG A 12 -0.18 1.60 3.97
CA ARG A 12 -0.09 0.28 3.33
C ARG A 12 -1.10 0.17 2.21
N VAL A 13 -0.78 -0.64 1.21
CA VAL A 13 -1.67 -0.90 0.08
C VAL A 13 -1.78 -2.39 -0.18
N ARG A 14 -2.99 -2.84 -0.53
CA ARG A 14 -3.24 -4.18 -1.08
C ARG A 14 -3.77 -4.03 -2.49
N ILE A 15 -3.19 -4.80 -3.40
CA ILE A 15 -3.56 -4.78 -4.81
C ILE A 15 -4.35 -6.06 -5.09
N LEU A 16 -5.58 -5.89 -5.59
CA LEU A 16 -6.46 -6.98 -5.98
C LEU A 16 -6.73 -6.88 -7.49
N GLN A 17 -6.43 -7.97 -8.18
CA GLN A 17 -6.77 -8.11 -9.58
C GLN A 17 -8.20 -8.65 -9.70
N GLY A 18 -9.06 -7.96 -10.46
CA GLY A 18 -10.47 -8.31 -10.59
C GLY A 18 -10.75 -9.47 -11.54
N ASP A 19 -9.78 -9.84 -12.37
CA ASP A 19 -9.84 -10.95 -13.31
C ASP A 19 -8.54 -11.74 -13.22
N THR A 20 -8.58 -13.04 -12.94
CA THR A 20 -7.38 -13.89 -12.82
C THR A 20 -6.87 -14.44 -14.14
N GLU A 21 -7.63 -14.33 -15.23
CA GLU A 21 -7.27 -14.88 -16.54
C GLU A 21 -6.32 -13.96 -17.33
N THR A 22 -6.37 -12.65 -17.07
CA THR A 22 -5.43 -11.70 -17.64
C THR A 22 -4.08 -11.76 -16.93
N ALA A 23 -3.01 -12.17 -17.61
CA ALA A 23 -1.68 -12.12 -17.01
C ALA A 23 -1.22 -10.67 -16.85
N CYS A 24 -0.81 -10.27 -15.64
CA CYS A 24 -0.21 -8.97 -15.39
C CYS A 24 1.06 -9.08 -14.56
N THR A 25 2.02 -8.20 -14.83
CA THR A 25 3.31 -8.15 -14.13
C THR A 25 3.65 -6.72 -13.74
N TRP A 26 3.96 -6.53 -12.46
CA TRP A 26 4.49 -5.28 -11.93
C TRP A 26 5.99 -5.20 -12.20
N LYS A 27 6.43 -4.09 -12.79
CA LYS A 27 7.84 -3.78 -13.03
C LYS A 27 8.26 -2.60 -12.16
N ASP A 28 9.56 -2.57 -11.85
CA ASP A 28 10.20 -1.51 -11.07
C ASP A 28 9.54 -1.33 -9.70
N LEU A 29 9.29 -2.45 -9.01
CA LEU A 29 8.82 -2.44 -7.62
C LEU A 29 9.91 -1.82 -6.73
N ASP A 30 9.54 -0.82 -5.94
CA ASP A 30 10.45 -0.19 -4.98
C ASP A 30 10.44 -0.95 -3.65
N ASP A 31 11.17 -2.07 -3.63
CA ASP A 31 11.31 -2.94 -2.45
C ASP A 31 12.09 -2.31 -1.28
N LYS A 32 12.72 -1.15 -1.51
CA LYS A 32 13.45 -0.41 -0.47
C LYS A 32 12.50 0.40 0.39
N LEU A 33 11.57 1.10 -0.26
CA LEU A 33 10.58 1.93 0.44
C LEU A 33 9.31 1.14 0.77
N TRP A 34 8.97 0.12 -0.03
CA TRP A 34 7.79 -0.71 0.14
C TRP A 34 8.14 -2.15 0.50
N GLN A 35 7.77 -2.60 1.70
CA GLN A 35 7.96 -3.98 2.12
C GLN A 35 6.68 -4.79 1.96
N LYS A 36 6.73 -5.90 1.20
CA LYS A 36 5.60 -6.82 1.08
C LYS A 36 5.52 -7.73 2.30
N ARG A 37 4.36 -7.77 2.97
CA ARG A 37 4.03 -8.75 4.02
C ARG A 37 2.59 -9.20 3.88
N GLY A 38 2.39 -10.52 3.75
CA GLY A 38 1.10 -11.09 3.40
C GLY A 38 0.57 -10.50 2.09
N GLU A 39 -0.65 -9.98 2.12
CA GLU A 39 -1.31 -9.35 0.98
C GLU A 39 -1.00 -7.86 0.81
N TYR A 40 -0.30 -7.24 1.77
CA TYR A 40 -0.06 -5.81 1.80
C TYR A 40 1.39 -5.45 1.45
N TYR A 41 1.54 -4.28 0.84
CA TYR A 41 2.80 -3.56 0.69
C TYR A 41 2.80 -2.38 1.65
N TYR A 42 3.81 -2.30 2.52
CA TYR A 42 3.92 -1.31 3.57
C TYR A 42 4.96 -0.26 3.20
N TYR A 43 4.57 1.00 3.13
CA TYR A 43 5.50 2.11 2.94
C TYR A 43 6.21 2.40 4.27
N THR A 44 7.52 2.24 4.28
CA THR A 44 8.31 2.22 5.53
C THR A 44 8.73 3.60 6.03
N GLN A 45 8.50 4.64 5.24
CA GLN A 45 8.80 6.03 5.62
C GLN A 45 7.54 6.74 6.12
N ILE A 46 7.74 7.68 7.04
CA ILE A 46 6.67 8.57 7.50
C ILE A 46 6.24 9.45 6.31
N VAL A 47 4.93 9.62 6.14
CA VAL A 47 4.34 10.58 5.21
C VAL A 47 3.80 11.74 6.03
N ASN A 48 4.53 12.86 6.08
CA ASN A 48 4.08 14.04 6.79
C ASN A 48 2.90 14.71 6.08
N SER A 49 2.21 15.61 6.78
CA SER A 49 1.16 16.45 6.19
C SER A 49 1.63 17.11 4.90
N GLY A 50 0.90 16.90 3.81
CA GLY A 50 1.21 17.44 2.50
C GLY A 50 2.23 16.64 1.68
N GLU A 51 2.93 15.67 2.28
CA GLU A 51 3.86 14.79 1.57
C GLU A 51 3.13 13.65 0.85
N SER A 52 3.84 13.00 -0.08
CA SER A 52 3.34 11.84 -0.80
C SER A 52 4.31 10.68 -0.70
N THR A 53 3.77 9.46 -0.68
CA THR A 53 4.55 8.24 -0.84
C THR A 53 5.29 8.29 -2.18
N LYS A 54 6.45 7.64 -2.26
CA LYS A 54 6.99 7.25 -3.56
C LYS A 54 6.10 6.17 -4.19
N PRO A 55 6.03 6.07 -5.53
CA PRO A 55 5.28 5.02 -6.20
C PRO A 55 5.72 3.63 -5.74
N LEU A 56 4.77 2.71 -5.57
CA LEU A 56 5.07 1.30 -5.26
C LEU A 56 5.74 0.60 -6.45
N ALA A 57 5.27 0.89 -7.66
CA ALA A 57 5.79 0.35 -8.91
C ALA A 57 5.83 1.47 -9.96
N GLY A 58 6.78 1.38 -10.89
CA GLY A 58 6.86 2.28 -12.03
C GLY A 58 5.90 1.92 -13.15
N THR A 59 5.71 0.61 -13.41
CA THR A 59 4.93 0.14 -14.57
C THR A 59 4.13 -1.11 -14.24
N LEU A 60 2.88 -1.16 -14.71
CA LEU A 60 2.09 -2.39 -14.81
C LEU A 60 2.06 -2.83 -16.27
N VAL A 61 2.50 -4.06 -16.53
CA VAL A 61 2.41 -4.68 -17.86
C VAL A 61 1.25 -5.66 -17.85
N ILE A 62 0.34 -5.51 -18.80
CA ILE A 62 -0.82 -6.38 -18.98
C ILE A 62 -0.58 -7.14 -20.28
N GLU A 63 -0.50 -8.47 -20.21
CA GLU A 63 -0.37 -9.31 -21.40
C GLU A 63 -1.74 -9.50 -22.03
N LYS A 64 -1.89 -9.05 -23.28
CA LYS A 64 -3.11 -9.28 -24.04
C LYS A 64 -3.06 -10.68 -24.66
N THR A 65 -3.95 -11.56 -24.23
CA THR A 65 -4.14 -12.88 -24.86
C THR A 65 -5.33 -12.81 -25.84
N GLY A 66 -5.07 -12.92 -27.14
CA GLY A 66 -6.10 -13.03 -28.19
C GLY A 66 -6.59 -11.72 -28.83
N GLU A 67 -7.53 -11.84 -29.77
CA GLU A 67 -8.05 -10.75 -30.62
C GLU A 67 -9.29 -10.05 -30.05
N ALA A 68 -9.81 -10.48 -28.89
CA ALA A 68 -11.03 -9.93 -28.31
C ALA A 68 -10.83 -8.44 -27.97
N ALA A 69 -11.37 -7.56 -28.81
CA ALA A 69 -11.55 -6.15 -28.48
C ALA A 69 -12.62 -6.04 -27.39
N GLY A 70 -12.32 -5.31 -26.31
CA GLY A 70 -13.30 -4.96 -25.27
C GLY A 70 -13.20 -5.70 -23.93
N GLN A 71 -12.13 -6.47 -23.66
CA GLN A 71 -11.89 -6.98 -22.30
C GLN A 71 -11.51 -5.85 -21.34
N GLU A 72 -12.23 -5.75 -20.23
CA GLU A 72 -11.93 -4.81 -19.15
C GLU A 72 -10.90 -5.43 -18.19
N PHE A 73 -9.78 -4.74 -17.99
CA PHE A 73 -8.86 -5.07 -16.91
C PHE A 73 -9.23 -4.23 -15.68
N ARG A 74 -9.60 -4.91 -14.58
CA ARG A 74 -9.94 -4.24 -13.32
C ARG A 74 -8.82 -4.45 -12.30
N LEU A 75 -8.30 -3.34 -11.80
CA LEU A 75 -7.40 -3.30 -10.65
C LEU A 75 -8.10 -2.58 -9.50
N LEU A 76 -8.13 -3.18 -8.32
CA LEU A 76 -8.52 -2.51 -7.09
C LEU A 76 -7.28 -2.30 -6.24
N VAL A 77 -7.04 -1.05 -5.85
CA VAL A 77 -5.99 -0.69 -4.89
C VAL A 77 -6.70 -0.28 -3.61
N TYR A 78 -6.56 -1.12 -2.59
CA TYR A 78 -7.07 -0.84 -1.26
C TYR A 78 -5.96 -0.18 -0.45
N GLU A 79 -6.23 1.00 0.10
CA GLU A 79 -5.28 1.83 0.82
C GLU A 79 -5.73 1.98 2.28
N GLU A 80 -4.76 1.91 3.18
CA GLU A 80 -4.96 2.27 4.57
C GLU A 80 -3.80 3.12 5.07
N SER A 81 -4.09 3.92 6.11
CA SER A 81 -3.10 4.71 6.82
C SER A 81 -3.23 4.54 8.32
N VAL A 82 -2.09 4.58 9.02
CA VAL A 82 -2.03 4.59 10.49
C VAL A 82 -1.14 5.74 10.96
N GLN A 83 -1.49 6.35 12.09
CA GLN A 83 -0.69 7.41 12.71
C GLN A 83 0.74 6.92 13.02
N ALA A 84 1.73 7.77 12.82
CA ALA A 84 3.14 7.42 13.00
C ALA A 84 3.63 7.52 14.46
N TYR A 85 2.75 7.89 15.40
CA TYR A 85 3.08 8.05 16.80
C TYR A 85 1.95 7.50 17.68
N ASN A 86 2.30 7.19 18.93
CA ASN A 86 1.34 6.79 19.94
C ASN A 86 0.47 8.00 20.35
N PRO A 87 -0.86 7.96 20.17
CA PRO A 87 -1.73 9.08 20.54
C PRO A 87 -1.77 9.35 22.05
N GLU A 88 -1.44 8.36 22.88
CA GLU A 88 -1.44 8.48 24.35
C GLU A 88 -0.10 9.00 24.89
N SER A 89 1.03 8.45 24.41
CA SER A 89 2.36 8.81 24.91
C SER A 89 3.09 9.88 24.09
N GLY A 90 2.64 10.14 22.85
CA GLY A 90 3.31 11.03 21.89
C GLY A 90 4.62 10.47 21.32
N GLU A 91 4.97 9.22 21.62
CA GLU A 91 6.20 8.59 21.15
C GLU A 91 6.08 8.19 19.67
N ASN A 92 7.13 8.46 18.88
CA ASN A 92 7.20 8.03 17.49
C ASN A 92 7.35 6.51 17.41
N TRP A 93 6.58 5.88 16.54
CA TRP A 93 6.68 4.44 16.26
C TRP A 93 7.49 4.17 15.01
N GLN A 94 8.14 3.01 14.96
CA GLN A 94 8.52 2.44 13.68
C GLN A 94 7.28 1.94 12.95
N TRP A 95 7.30 1.93 11.61
CA TRP A 95 6.15 1.59 10.79
C TRP A 95 5.48 0.27 11.21
N LEU A 96 6.27 -0.77 11.51
CA LEU A 96 5.74 -2.08 11.89
C LEU A 96 5.05 -2.06 13.26
N GLU A 97 5.52 -1.24 14.19
CA GLU A 97 4.93 -1.09 15.52
C GLU A 97 3.58 -0.37 15.41
N ALA A 98 3.51 0.70 14.62
CA ALA A 98 2.27 1.41 14.35
C ALA A 98 1.18 0.48 13.77
N TRP A 99 1.54 -0.35 12.77
CA TRP A 99 0.61 -1.32 12.20
C TRP A 99 0.25 -2.45 13.17
N LYS A 100 1.18 -2.95 13.98
CA LYS A 100 0.88 -3.96 15.01
C LYS A 100 -0.07 -3.43 16.06
N TYR A 101 0.09 -2.18 16.47
CA TYR A 101 -0.81 -1.53 17.41
C TYR A 101 -2.23 -1.45 16.83
N TYR A 102 -2.38 -0.88 15.64
CA TYR A 102 -3.66 -0.76 14.93
C TYR A 102 -4.33 -2.13 14.71
N VAL A 103 -3.58 -3.09 14.21
CA VAL A 103 -4.10 -4.43 13.94
C VAL A 103 -4.43 -5.18 15.23
N GLY A 104 -3.65 -5.03 16.29
CA GLY A 104 -3.93 -5.58 17.61
C GLY A 104 -5.21 -5.01 18.22
N THR A 105 -5.54 -3.74 17.93
CA THR A 105 -6.82 -3.14 18.32
C THR A 105 -8.00 -3.62 17.46
N GLU A 106 -7.77 -4.04 16.21
CA GLU A 106 -8.82 -4.50 15.27
C GLU A 106 -8.93 -6.01 15.11
N GLY A 107 -8.03 -6.80 15.72
CA GLY A 107 -8.03 -8.27 15.66
C GLY A 107 -7.50 -8.90 14.36
N GLY A 108 -6.68 -8.19 13.57
CA GLY A 108 -6.10 -8.71 12.32
C GLY A 108 -4.68 -9.30 12.44
N VAL A 109 -3.99 -9.50 11.31
CA VAL A 109 -2.58 -9.95 11.25
C VAL A 109 -1.75 -8.99 10.38
N VAL A 110 -0.50 -8.72 10.76
CA VAL A 110 0.45 -7.84 10.06
C VAL A 110 1.42 -8.61 9.18
#